data_AF-E1X3H8-F1
#
_entry.id   AF-E1X3H8-F1
#
_cell.length_a   1.000
_cell.length_b   1.000
_cell.length_c   1.000
_cell.angle_alpha   90.00
_cell.angle_beta   90.00
_cell.angle_gamma   90.00
#
_symmetry.space_group_name_H-M   'P 1'
#
loop_
_entity.id
_entity.type
_entity.pdbx_description
1 polymer ?
#
loop_
_entity_poly.entity_id
_entity_poly.type
_entity_poly.pdbx_seq_one_letter_code
_entity_poly.pdbx_strand_id
1 'polypeptide(L)'
;MLEKFTDNKIDHIGFIIYLVTVLASLLFDQYDLLPIVNFIFFVCFLVRFYRVSSGFFSFEFISSIAFFFYIVTSPFGKKVSFSYFSEEVYYSSYVTATLAIASFIFFMLIYKFKYLFYKQSKPSISLKLSSLYIAYFAVLSVGYLFLYLQYNKYGGVEASFSLVRASKVGFAMKKSSNYPYDLFFYWGTSVSMAILISVCNKKKSLKSQFFHLLHVFFLLPVLGLWLAEGERSSLMYVGIISVVMFGALVKQILLKLHHVVVLLFCFCTFSILGHYRYWLTRAVANKDFSELIKGFSHIKLGWIFPAEFSAINFSLTGSIFLDRPLLLGESYVQSLYQLVPRFLYFGVKKPLALSQSFGGEVRALTEFPQNFGVGMSPLAEAFINFDVLGVVFVISLWCLLIRFYREAMSKPGNPIVTLFVFVLAPMSWFFYRIPFSTLLNYFFRNFCIMIFVFLVVKVGEHLLEKSEKTHV
;
A
#
# COMPACT_ATOMS: atom_id res chain seq x y z
N MET A 1 22.40 -15.72 29.09
CA MET A 1 21.86 -15.13 30.33
C MET A 1 21.90 -13.59 30.29
N LEU A 2 22.93 -12.97 29.70
CA LEU A 2 23.00 -11.52 29.42
C LEU A 2 21.95 -10.99 28.42
N GLU A 3 21.57 -11.76 27.37
CA GLU A 3 20.48 -11.37 26.45
C GLU A 3 19.10 -11.27 27.13
N LYS A 4 18.83 -12.10 28.15
CA LYS A 4 17.58 -12.07 28.92
C LYS A 4 17.49 -10.86 29.86
N PHE A 5 18.62 -10.25 30.22
CA PHE A 5 18.66 -9.08 31.11
C PHE A 5 18.50 -7.75 30.36
N THR A 6 18.86 -7.70 29.08
CA THR A 6 18.67 -6.51 28.21
C THR A 6 17.22 -6.33 27.76
N ASP A 7 16.48 -7.41 27.50
CA ASP A 7 15.11 -7.34 26.98
C ASP A 7 14.13 -6.66 27.97
N ASN A 8 14.23 -6.94 29.27
CA ASN A 8 13.30 -6.37 30.26
C ASN A 8 13.49 -4.86 30.48
N LYS A 9 14.73 -4.36 30.54
CA LYS A 9 15.00 -2.91 30.70
C LYS A 9 14.52 -2.09 29.49
N ILE A 10 14.57 -2.70 28.31
CA ILE A 10 14.22 -2.06 27.05
C ILE A 10 12.68 -1.97 26.85
N ASP A 11 11.91 -2.91 27.41
CA ASP A 11 10.44 -2.81 27.46
C ASP A 11 9.96 -1.70 28.41
N HIS A 12 10.67 -1.47 29.52
CA HIS A 12 10.42 -0.33 30.41
C HIS A 12 10.68 1.01 29.71
N ILE A 13 11.72 1.12 28.88
CA ILE A 13 11.99 2.33 28.10
C ILE A 13 10.87 2.60 27.08
N GLY A 14 10.37 1.57 26.39
CA GLY A 14 9.24 1.72 25.46
C GLY A 14 7.95 2.17 26.15
N PHE A 15 7.68 1.65 27.35
CA PHE A 15 6.56 2.07 28.19
C PHE A 15 6.72 3.51 28.71
N ILE A 16 7.93 3.89 29.13
CA ILE A 16 8.27 5.27 29.52
C ILE A 16 8.09 6.21 28.33
N ILE A 17 8.52 5.81 27.12
CA ILE A 17 8.33 6.58 25.89
C ILE A 17 6.83 6.78 25.59
N TYR A 18 6.02 5.72 25.70
CA TYR A 18 4.56 5.80 25.55
C TYR A 18 3.96 6.78 26.57
N LEU A 19 4.32 6.63 27.84
CA LEU A 19 3.83 7.49 28.92
C LEU A 19 4.22 8.94 28.69
N VAL A 20 5.47 9.21 28.29
CA VAL A 20 5.96 10.57 27.99
C VAL A 20 5.28 11.15 26.76
N THR A 21 4.97 10.36 25.74
CA THR A 21 4.26 10.83 24.53
C THR A 21 2.82 11.21 24.85
N VAL A 22 2.12 10.34 25.61
CA VAL A 22 0.75 10.59 26.06
C VAL A 22 0.72 11.80 27.00
N LEU A 23 1.62 11.87 27.98
CA LEU A 23 1.73 13.01 28.89
C LEU A 23 2.11 14.29 28.15
N ALA A 24 3.05 14.25 27.19
CA ALA A 24 3.41 15.41 26.38
C ALA A 24 2.22 15.89 25.52
N SER A 25 1.44 14.96 24.95
CA SER A 25 0.23 15.31 24.19
C SER A 25 -0.88 15.91 25.04
N LEU A 26 -0.89 15.62 26.35
CA LEU A 26 -1.86 16.14 27.32
C LEU A 26 -1.37 17.43 28.01
N LEU A 27 -0.06 17.69 28.05
CA LEU A 27 0.56 18.77 28.82
C LEU A 27 1.09 19.94 27.97
N PHE A 28 1.33 19.74 26.68
CA PHE A 28 1.84 20.81 25.80
C PHE A 28 0.75 21.32 24.86
N ASP A 29 0.25 22.53 25.13
CA ASP A 29 -0.59 23.32 24.21
C ASP A 29 0.18 23.87 23.00
N GLN A 30 1.50 23.69 22.95
CA GLN A 30 2.34 24.25 21.89
C GLN A 30 2.51 23.31 20.71
N TYR A 31 1.81 23.69 19.64
CA TYR A 31 1.75 23.09 18.30
C TYR A 31 3.08 22.64 17.71
N ASP A 32 4.18 23.32 18.02
CA ASP A 32 5.46 23.15 17.35
C ASP A 32 6.30 22.01 17.93
N LEU A 33 6.07 21.63 19.19
CA LEU A 33 6.89 20.65 19.91
C LEU A 33 6.41 19.21 19.75
N LEU A 34 5.10 18.99 19.78
CA LEU A 34 4.48 17.66 19.62
C LEU A 34 4.96 16.93 18.33
N PRO A 35 5.11 17.63 17.20
CA PRO A 35 5.76 17.11 16.01
C PRO A 35 7.13 16.48 16.18
N ILE A 36 8.03 17.27 16.79
CA ILE A 36 9.44 16.94 16.95
C ILE A 36 9.57 15.77 17.90
N VAL A 37 8.77 15.76 18.96
CA VAL A 37 8.68 14.67 19.93
C VAL A 37 8.26 13.36 19.25
N ASN A 38 7.17 13.37 18.46
CA ASN A 38 6.73 12.20 17.70
C ASN A 38 7.76 11.70 16.69
N PHE A 39 8.46 12.62 16.00
CA PHE A 39 9.53 12.28 15.07
C PHE A 39 10.71 11.62 15.78
N ILE A 40 11.20 12.19 16.88
CA ILE A 40 12.32 11.63 17.66
C ILE A 40 11.94 10.24 18.17
N PHE A 41 10.74 10.09 18.74
CA PHE A 41 10.30 8.79 19.25
C PHE A 41 10.19 7.74 18.16
N PHE A 42 9.67 8.10 16.98
CA PHE A 42 9.63 7.17 15.87
C PHE A 42 11.03 6.82 15.36
N VAL A 43 11.96 7.77 15.28
CA VAL A 43 13.35 7.47 14.91
C VAL A 43 13.99 6.51 15.91
N CYS A 44 13.80 6.73 17.21
CA CYS A 44 14.26 5.80 18.25
C CYS A 44 13.62 4.41 18.10
N PHE A 45 12.32 4.35 17.80
CA PHE A 45 11.61 3.10 17.52
C PHE A 45 12.16 2.39 16.28
N LEU A 46 12.41 3.10 15.17
CA LEU A 46 13.00 2.54 13.96
C LEU A 46 14.43 2.05 14.19
N VAL A 47 15.26 2.81 14.92
CA VAL A 47 16.63 2.38 15.22
C VAL A 47 16.62 1.11 16.08
N ARG A 48 15.71 1.01 17.06
CA ARG A 48 15.48 -0.23 17.80
C ARG A 48 15.02 -1.35 16.86
N PHE A 49 14.01 -1.10 16.05
CA PHE A 49 13.45 -2.10 15.14
C PHE A 49 14.50 -2.58 14.12
N TYR A 50 15.33 -1.68 13.60
CA TYR A 50 16.44 -2.00 12.72
C TYR A 50 17.47 -2.92 13.39
N ARG A 51 17.85 -2.63 14.65
CA ARG A 51 18.81 -3.44 15.40
C ARG A 51 18.29 -4.83 15.76
N VAL A 52 16.97 -4.99 15.89
CA VAL A 52 16.35 -6.22 16.38
C VAL A 52 15.72 -7.06 15.26
N SER A 53 15.32 -6.45 14.14
CA SER A 53 14.71 -7.17 13.02
C SER A 53 15.75 -7.90 12.17
N SER A 54 15.38 -9.10 11.72
CA SER A 54 16.20 -9.92 10.83
C SER A 54 16.17 -9.44 9.37
N GLY A 55 15.91 -8.16 9.08
CA GLY A 55 15.98 -7.62 7.71
C GLY A 55 15.04 -6.44 7.40
N PHE A 56 15.53 -5.53 6.56
CA PHE A 56 14.92 -4.26 6.12
C PHE A 56 13.64 -4.37 5.26
N PHE A 57 13.13 -5.57 4.98
CA PHE A 57 11.98 -5.78 4.08
C PHE A 57 10.92 -6.70 4.67
N SER A 58 10.92 -6.85 5.99
CA SER A 58 9.81 -7.50 6.67
C SER A 58 8.54 -6.64 6.57
N PHE A 59 7.38 -7.28 6.62
CA PHE A 59 6.09 -6.58 6.59
C PHE A 59 5.95 -5.58 7.73
N GLU A 60 6.45 -5.95 8.91
CA GLU A 60 6.51 -5.12 10.09
C GLU A 60 7.28 -3.83 9.81
N PHE A 61 8.44 -3.93 9.14
CA PHE A 61 9.27 -2.78 8.80
C PHE A 61 8.57 -1.86 7.79
N ILE A 62 8.04 -2.43 6.70
CA ILE A 62 7.32 -1.67 5.66
C ILE A 62 6.09 -0.98 6.25
N SER A 63 5.33 -1.70 7.08
CA SER A 63 4.15 -1.15 7.76
C SER A 63 4.54 -0.04 8.73
N SER A 64 5.64 -0.19 9.48
CA SER A 64 6.12 0.83 10.42
C SER A 64 6.62 2.08 9.70
N ILE A 65 7.36 1.92 8.59
CA ILE A 65 7.79 3.07 7.77
C ILE A 65 6.58 3.77 7.16
N ALA A 66 5.63 3.01 6.60
CA ALA A 66 4.42 3.57 6.03
C ALA A 66 3.60 4.31 7.09
N PHE A 67 3.46 3.73 8.29
CA PHE A 67 2.84 4.38 9.44
C PHE A 67 3.48 5.75 9.72
N PHE A 68 4.81 5.82 9.72
CA PHE A 68 5.48 7.09 9.93
C PHE A 68 5.23 8.10 8.85
N PHE A 69 5.41 7.73 7.59
CA PHE A 69 5.18 8.68 6.52
C PHE A 69 3.72 9.17 6.49
N TYR A 70 2.77 8.27 6.68
CA TYR A 70 1.35 8.58 6.54
C TYR A 70 0.68 9.14 7.79
N ILE A 71 1.15 8.81 8.99
CA ILE A 71 0.53 9.23 10.26
C ILE A 71 1.44 10.16 11.06
N VAL A 72 2.75 9.91 11.11
CA VAL A 72 3.69 10.75 11.86
C VAL A 72 4.05 12.02 11.09
N THR A 73 4.39 11.93 9.81
CA THR A 73 4.85 13.10 9.03
C THR A 73 3.72 13.87 8.35
N SER A 74 2.55 13.25 8.17
CA SER A 74 1.41 13.91 7.53
C SER A 74 0.92 15.17 8.25
N PRO A 75 0.94 15.25 9.59
CA PRO A 75 0.57 16.48 10.28
C PRO A 75 1.63 17.58 10.10
N PHE A 76 2.89 17.25 9.77
CA PHE A 76 3.96 18.23 9.52
C PHE A 76 4.05 18.65 8.05
N GLY A 77 3.26 18.00 7.19
CA GLY A 77 3.12 18.39 5.80
C GLY A 77 2.52 19.78 5.67
N LYS A 78 2.66 20.38 4.49
CA LYS A 78 1.98 21.64 4.15
C LYS A 78 0.50 21.52 4.52
N LYS A 79 0.02 22.36 5.46
CA LYS A 79 -1.42 22.46 5.80
C LYS A 79 -2.16 22.54 4.47
N VAL A 80 -3.02 21.57 4.19
CA VAL A 80 -3.97 21.69 3.07
C VAL A 80 -4.98 22.71 3.54
N SER A 81 -4.61 23.99 3.39
CA SER A 81 -5.36 25.11 3.93
C SER A 81 -6.66 25.24 3.14
N PHE A 82 -7.73 24.68 3.68
CA PHE A 82 -9.04 25.27 3.47
C PHE A 82 -9.13 26.47 4.40
N SER A 83 -9.58 27.59 3.86
CA SER A 83 -9.85 28.85 4.56
C SER A 83 -10.89 28.74 5.69
N TYR A 84 -11.42 27.54 5.95
CA TYR A 84 -12.52 27.25 6.86
C TYR A 84 -12.12 26.43 8.10
N PHE A 85 -10.95 25.79 8.12
CA PHE A 85 -10.54 25.00 9.29
C PHE A 85 -9.94 25.92 10.36
N SER A 86 -10.57 25.96 11.54
CA SER A 86 -10.02 26.64 12.72
C SER A 86 -8.75 25.92 13.21
N GLU A 87 -7.89 26.64 13.94
CA GLU A 87 -6.70 26.03 14.56
C GLU A 87 -7.08 24.91 15.55
N GLU A 88 -8.25 24.98 16.19
CA GLU A 88 -8.78 23.93 17.08
C GLU A 88 -9.07 22.60 16.35
N VAL A 89 -9.61 22.67 15.13
CA VAL A 89 -9.87 21.47 14.30
C VAL A 89 -8.56 20.82 13.89
N TYR A 90 -7.58 21.63 13.50
CA TYR A 90 -6.26 21.09 13.23
C TYR A 90 -5.67 20.47 14.50
N TYR A 91 -5.75 21.15 15.66
CA TYR A 91 -5.21 20.66 16.94
C TYR A 91 -5.77 19.28 17.28
N SER A 92 -7.09 19.14 17.20
CA SER A 92 -7.81 17.89 17.43
C SER A 92 -7.34 16.78 16.48
N SER A 93 -7.02 17.12 15.22
CA SER A 93 -6.44 16.18 14.26
C SER A 93 -5.03 15.72 14.69
N TYR A 94 -4.18 16.64 15.17
CA TYR A 94 -2.84 16.32 15.67
C TYR A 94 -2.88 15.43 16.91
N VAL A 95 -3.76 15.73 17.87
CA VAL A 95 -3.96 14.92 19.08
C VAL A 95 -4.41 13.51 18.69
N THR A 96 -5.38 13.40 17.78
CA THR A 96 -5.88 12.10 17.29
C THR A 96 -4.79 11.29 16.59
N ALA A 97 -3.98 11.91 15.73
CA ALA A 97 -2.84 11.26 15.10
C ALA A 97 -1.78 10.82 16.12
N THR A 98 -1.51 11.65 17.14
CA THR A 98 -0.58 11.33 18.23
C THR A 98 -1.07 10.14 19.04
N LEU A 99 -2.37 10.06 19.33
CA LEU A 99 -2.96 8.90 20.00
C LEU A 99 -2.83 7.63 19.15
N ALA A 100 -2.99 7.72 17.83
CA ALA A 100 -2.76 6.60 16.92
C ALA A 100 -1.29 6.11 17.01
N ILE A 101 -0.33 7.03 17.07
CA ILE A 101 1.11 6.72 17.22
C ILE A 101 1.38 6.03 18.55
N ALA A 102 0.88 6.61 19.65
CA ALA A 102 1.03 6.06 20.98
C ALA A 102 0.43 4.65 21.05
N SER A 103 -0.77 4.46 20.50
CA SER A 103 -1.46 3.17 20.44
C SER A 103 -0.66 2.15 19.63
N PHE A 104 -0.13 2.54 18.46
CA PHE A 104 0.67 1.65 17.62
C PHE A 104 1.91 1.16 18.36
N ILE A 105 2.66 2.08 19.00
CA ILE A 105 3.84 1.73 19.80
C ILE A 105 3.45 0.82 20.96
N PHE A 106 2.39 1.16 21.70
CA PHE A 106 1.90 0.39 22.85
C PHE A 106 1.51 -1.04 22.46
N PHE A 107 0.70 -1.22 21.42
CA PHE A 107 0.29 -2.56 20.97
C PHE A 107 1.46 -3.35 20.36
N MET A 108 2.38 -2.70 19.65
CA MET A 108 3.61 -3.34 19.20
C MET A 108 4.46 -3.84 20.38
N LEU A 109 4.48 -3.13 21.51
CA LEU A 109 5.17 -3.58 22.73
C LEU A 109 4.41 -4.69 23.46
N ILE A 110 3.09 -4.55 23.65
CA ILE A 110 2.22 -5.54 24.33
C ILE A 110 2.26 -6.88 23.64
N TYR A 111 2.13 -6.88 22.31
CA TYR A 111 2.14 -8.12 21.54
C TYR A 111 3.51 -8.79 21.52
N LYS A 112 4.47 -8.28 22.33
CA LYS A 112 5.82 -8.78 22.59
C LYS A 112 6.32 -9.49 21.36
N PHE A 113 6.89 -8.73 20.44
CA PHE A 113 7.67 -9.26 19.32
C PHE A 113 8.95 -9.98 19.81
N LYS A 114 8.88 -10.71 20.93
CA LYS A 114 9.87 -11.63 21.54
C LYS A 114 10.40 -12.69 20.57
N TYR A 115 9.80 -12.81 19.38
CA TYR A 115 10.20 -13.73 18.33
C TYR A 115 10.80 -13.03 17.10
N LEU A 116 11.34 -11.81 17.25
CA LEU A 116 12.12 -11.11 16.21
C LEU A 116 13.34 -11.90 15.72
N PHE A 117 13.75 -12.94 16.46
CA PHE A 117 14.94 -13.75 16.18
C PHE A 117 14.66 -15.15 15.62
N TYR A 118 13.42 -15.47 15.21
CA TYR A 118 13.24 -16.74 14.52
C TYR A 118 14.03 -16.68 13.21
N LYS A 119 15.10 -17.50 13.12
CA LYS A 119 15.76 -17.81 11.86
C LYS A 119 14.65 -18.09 10.87
N GLN A 120 14.40 -17.17 9.95
CA GLN A 120 13.45 -17.40 8.87
C GLN A 120 13.90 -18.70 8.22
N SER A 121 13.17 -19.79 8.45
CA SER A 121 13.28 -20.96 7.61
C SER A 121 13.01 -20.43 6.22
N LYS A 122 14.01 -20.50 5.33
CA LYS A 122 13.84 -20.09 3.94
C LYS A 122 12.53 -20.71 3.47
N PRO A 123 11.52 -19.92 3.06
CA PRO A 123 10.30 -20.52 2.58
C PRO A 123 10.68 -21.43 1.40
N SER A 124 10.51 -22.74 1.60
CA SER A 124 10.82 -23.72 0.58
C SER A 124 9.67 -23.71 -0.41
N ILE A 125 9.84 -22.99 -1.51
CA ILE A 125 8.94 -23.10 -2.65
C ILE A 125 9.29 -24.42 -3.36
N SER A 126 8.61 -25.50 -2.99
CA SER A 126 8.77 -26.83 -3.59
C SER A 126 7.93 -27.02 -4.87
N LEU A 127 7.37 -25.95 -5.43
CA LEU A 127 6.55 -26.03 -6.65
C LEU A 127 7.41 -26.35 -7.88
N LYS A 128 6.88 -27.20 -8.77
CA LYS A 128 7.52 -27.47 -10.07
C LYS A 128 7.63 -26.15 -10.86
N LEU A 129 8.84 -25.83 -11.31
CA LEU A 129 9.12 -24.58 -12.05
C LEU A 129 8.25 -24.44 -13.30
N SER A 130 7.99 -25.55 -14.00
CA SER A 130 7.08 -25.62 -15.15
C SER A 130 5.65 -25.16 -14.82
N SER A 131 5.10 -25.60 -13.69
CA SER A 131 3.78 -25.17 -13.21
C SER A 131 3.73 -23.68 -12.85
N LEU A 132 4.84 -23.13 -12.31
CA LEU A 132 4.95 -21.70 -12.06
C LEU A 132 4.96 -20.88 -13.36
N TYR A 133 5.60 -21.36 -14.43
CA TYR A 133 5.52 -20.71 -15.74
C TYR A 133 4.08 -20.66 -16.26
N ILE A 134 3.34 -21.77 -16.17
CA ILE A 134 1.93 -21.83 -16.59
C ILE A 134 1.11 -20.81 -15.80
N ALA A 135 1.29 -20.76 -14.47
CA ALA A 135 0.63 -19.79 -13.61
C ALA A 135 0.98 -18.34 -13.97
N TYR A 136 2.26 -18.04 -14.24
CA TYR A 136 2.71 -16.72 -14.66
C TYR A 136 1.99 -16.24 -15.93
N PHE A 137 1.97 -17.06 -16.98
CA PHE A 137 1.29 -16.70 -18.23
C PHE A 137 -0.22 -16.58 -18.05
N ALA A 138 -0.86 -17.52 -17.35
CA ALA A 138 -2.30 -17.48 -17.11
C ALA A 138 -2.72 -16.21 -16.39
N VAL A 139 -2.00 -15.83 -15.32
CA VAL A 139 -2.25 -14.61 -14.55
C VAL A 139 -2.09 -13.36 -15.42
N LEU A 140 -1.01 -13.27 -16.20
CA LEU A 140 -0.80 -12.12 -17.07
C LEU A 140 -1.81 -12.04 -18.22
N SER A 141 -2.19 -13.16 -18.83
CA SER A 141 -3.21 -13.19 -19.87
C SER A 141 -4.55 -12.67 -19.34
N VAL A 142 -4.96 -13.06 -18.13
CA VAL A 142 -6.16 -12.52 -17.49
C VAL A 142 -5.98 -11.04 -17.16
N GLY A 143 -4.81 -10.62 -16.68
CA GLY A 143 -4.48 -9.22 -16.45
C GLY A 143 -4.62 -8.35 -17.72
N TYR A 144 -4.08 -8.81 -18.84
CA TYR A 144 -4.22 -8.15 -20.14
C TYR A 144 -5.65 -8.13 -20.67
N LEU A 145 -6.39 -9.23 -20.50
CA LEU A 145 -7.82 -9.26 -20.85
C LEU A 145 -8.59 -8.21 -20.04
N PHE A 146 -8.35 -8.14 -18.73
CA PHE A 146 -9.01 -7.17 -17.86
C PHE A 146 -8.59 -5.73 -18.15
N LEU A 147 -7.32 -5.51 -18.51
CA LEU A 147 -6.80 -4.24 -18.98
C LEU A 147 -7.54 -3.81 -20.26
N TYR A 148 -7.60 -4.67 -21.26
CA TYR A 148 -8.31 -4.42 -22.52
C TYR A 148 -9.79 -4.08 -22.28
N LEU A 149 -10.48 -4.90 -21.49
CA LEU A 149 -11.88 -4.67 -21.14
C LEU A 149 -12.08 -3.37 -20.33
N GLN A 150 -11.11 -2.96 -19.50
CA GLN A 150 -11.18 -1.70 -18.77
C GLN A 150 -11.05 -0.50 -19.70
N TYR A 151 -10.07 -0.50 -20.61
CA TYR A 151 -9.82 0.61 -21.53
C TYR A 151 -10.92 0.75 -22.59
N ASN A 152 -11.53 -0.36 -23.04
CA ASN A 152 -12.68 -0.30 -23.94
C ASN A 152 -13.87 0.49 -23.37
N LYS A 153 -14.03 0.58 -22.05
CA LYS A 153 -15.10 1.39 -21.42
C LYS A 153 -14.94 2.88 -21.65
N TYR A 154 -13.69 3.30 -21.86
CA TYR A 154 -13.30 4.66 -22.17
C TYR A 154 -13.32 4.94 -23.68
N GLY A 155 -13.68 3.95 -24.52
CA GLY A 155 -13.60 4.04 -25.98
C GLY A 155 -12.29 3.52 -26.57
N GLY A 156 -11.48 2.79 -25.78
CA GLY A 156 -10.19 2.25 -26.19
C GLY A 156 -9.01 2.97 -25.53
N VAL A 157 -7.79 2.54 -25.87
CA VAL A 157 -6.55 3.10 -25.27
C VAL A 157 -6.36 4.57 -25.65
N GLU A 158 -6.58 4.92 -26.91
CA GLU A 158 -6.43 6.30 -27.39
C GLU A 158 -7.43 7.26 -26.73
N ALA A 159 -8.72 6.88 -26.69
CA ALA A 159 -9.76 7.65 -26.02
C ALA A 159 -9.55 7.75 -24.51
N SER A 160 -8.92 6.74 -23.89
CA SER A 160 -8.50 6.84 -22.49
C SER A 160 -7.45 7.93 -22.31
N PHE A 161 -6.49 8.08 -23.23
CA PHE A 161 -5.45 9.10 -23.08
C PHE A 161 -5.97 10.54 -23.20
N SER A 162 -7.05 10.77 -23.95
CA SER A 162 -7.68 12.10 -24.04
C SER A 162 -8.52 12.47 -22.80
N LEU A 163 -8.80 11.52 -21.91
CA LEU A 163 -9.54 11.77 -20.67
C LEU A 163 -8.60 12.11 -19.51
N VAL A 164 -8.84 13.25 -18.87
CA VAL A 164 -8.22 13.57 -17.57
C VAL A 164 -8.67 12.55 -16.52
N ARG A 165 -7.80 12.25 -15.55
CA ARG A 165 -8.05 11.25 -14.50
C ARG A 165 -9.38 11.43 -13.77
N ALA A 166 -9.73 12.67 -13.40
CA ALA A 166 -10.99 12.96 -12.72
C ALA A 166 -12.21 12.49 -13.53
N SER A 167 -12.17 12.69 -14.86
CA SER A 167 -13.19 12.17 -15.77
C SER A 167 -13.22 10.64 -15.79
N LYS A 168 -12.06 9.98 -15.85
CA LYS A 168 -11.97 8.50 -15.78
C LYS A 168 -12.56 7.95 -14.47
N VAL A 169 -12.25 8.59 -13.34
CA VAL A 169 -12.82 8.24 -12.04
C VAL A 169 -14.34 8.45 -12.04
N GLY A 170 -14.84 9.55 -12.61
CA GLY A 170 -16.26 9.78 -12.81
C GLY A 170 -16.93 8.69 -13.67
N PHE A 171 -16.29 8.24 -14.76
CA PHE A 171 -16.77 7.13 -15.57
C PHE A 171 -16.78 5.80 -14.79
N ALA A 172 -15.73 5.51 -14.02
CA ALA A 172 -15.64 4.33 -13.17
C ALA A 172 -16.65 4.35 -12.01
N MET A 173 -17.08 5.53 -11.57
CA MET A 173 -18.15 5.69 -10.58
C MET A 173 -19.54 5.45 -11.18
N LYS A 174 -19.75 5.85 -12.45
CA LYS A 174 -21.05 5.76 -13.14
C LYS A 174 -21.29 4.41 -13.83
N LYS A 175 -20.27 3.78 -14.43
CA LYS A 175 -20.41 2.50 -15.12
C LYS A 175 -20.20 1.32 -14.16
N SER A 176 -20.98 0.26 -14.35
CA SER A 176 -21.05 -0.90 -13.45
C SER A 176 -19.80 -1.77 -13.43
N SER A 177 -18.79 -1.57 -14.27
CA SER A 177 -17.65 -2.50 -14.32
C SER A 177 -16.33 -1.80 -13.99
N ASN A 178 -15.59 -2.31 -13.00
CA ASN A 178 -14.18 -2.00 -12.75
C ASN A 178 -13.41 -3.32 -12.65
N TYR A 179 -12.51 -3.57 -13.58
CA TYR A 179 -11.75 -4.83 -13.63
C TYR A 179 -10.43 -4.69 -12.87
N PRO A 180 -10.07 -5.67 -12.01
CA PRO A 180 -8.88 -5.60 -11.16
C PRO A 180 -7.60 -6.02 -11.90
N TYR A 181 -7.33 -5.44 -13.07
CA TYR A 181 -6.18 -5.83 -13.90
C TYR A 181 -4.84 -5.61 -13.19
N ASP A 182 -4.76 -4.55 -12.38
CA ASP A 182 -3.60 -4.21 -11.55
C ASP A 182 -3.17 -5.36 -10.65
N LEU A 183 -4.13 -5.99 -9.97
CA LEU A 183 -3.85 -7.12 -9.09
C LEU A 183 -3.28 -8.32 -9.84
N PHE A 184 -3.77 -8.61 -11.05
CA PHE A 184 -3.19 -9.68 -11.86
C PHE A 184 -1.74 -9.37 -12.25
N PHE A 185 -1.40 -8.12 -12.60
CA PHE A 185 -0.01 -7.74 -12.85
C PHE A 185 0.86 -7.87 -11.59
N TYR A 186 0.34 -7.50 -10.42
CA TYR A 186 1.06 -7.66 -9.15
C TYR A 186 1.37 -9.12 -8.82
N TRP A 187 0.38 -10.01 -8.99
CA TRP A 187 0.57 -11.45 -8.87
C TRP A 187 1.52 -12.00 -9.91
N GLY A 188 1.43 -11.53 -11.17
CA GLY A 188 2.35 -11.89 -12.24
C GLY A 188 3.80 -11.54 -11.91
N THR A 189 4.04 -10.34 -11.35
CA THR A 189 5.35 -9.94 -10.85
C THR A 189 5.81 -10.80 -9.67
N SER A 190 4.93 -11.14 -8.73
CA SER A 190 5.31 -12.01 -7.61
C SER A 190 5.72 -13.41 -8.10
N VAL A 191 4.93 -14.03 -8.97
CA VAL A 191 5.23 -15.34 -9.56
C VAL A 191 6.52 -15.28 -10.40
N SER A 192 6.71 -14.23 -11.21
CA SER A 192 7.93 -14.08 -12.01
C SER A 192 9.18 -13.95 -11.13
N MET A 193 9.11 -13.21 -10.02
CA MET A 193 10.22 -13.09 -9.08
C MET A 193 10.53 -14.42 -8.40
N ALA A 194 9.52 -15.21 -8.05
CA ALA A 194 9.73 -16.56 -7.52
C ALA A 194 10.43 -17.49 -8.54
N ILE A 195 10.04 -17.43 -9.81
CA ILE A 195 10.70 -18.15 -10.91
C ILE A 195 12.14 -17.69 -11.05
N LEU A 196 12.37 -16.38 -11.14
CA LEU A 196 13.70 -15.79 -11.32
C LEU A 196 14.66 -16.22 -10.21
N ILE A 197 14.20 -16.22 -8.97
CA ILE A 197 15.03 -16.61 -7.83
C ILE A 197 15.33 -18.12 -7.86
N SER A 198 14.35 -18.93 -8.24
CA SER A 198 14.51 -20.38 -8.41
C SER A 198 15.52 -20.74 -9.51
N VAL A 199 15.55 -19.95 -10.60
CA VAL A 199 16.46 -20.14 -11.73
C VAL A 199 17.85 -19.53 -11.47
N CYS A 200 17.95 -18.32 -10.92
CA CYS A 200 19.22 -17.66 -10.62
C CYS A 200 20.07 -18.43 -9.59
N ASN A 201 19.43 -19.15 -8.67
CA ASN A 201 20.11 -20.06 -7.75
C ASN A 201 20.72 -21.29 -8.43
N LYS A 202 20.28 -21.63 -9.65
CA LYS A 202 20.79 -22.73 -10.48
C LYS A 202 21.51 -22.16 -11.71
N LYS A 203 22.81 -21.81 -11.59
CA LYS A 203 23.76 -21.35 -12.66
C LYS A 203 23.12 -20.58 -13.84
N LYS A 204 23.52 -19.32 -14.06
CA LYS A 204 23.12 -18.46 -15.21
C LYS A 204 23.01 -19.27 -16.52
N SER A 205 21.79 -19.68 -16.87
CA SER A 205 21.49 -20.40 -18.10
C SER A 205 20.85 -19.45 -19.11
N LEU A 206 21.03 -19.71 -20.40
CA LEU A 206 20.34 -18.99 -21.48
C LEU A 206 18.81 -18.93 -21.26
N LYS A 207 18.23 -19.99 -20.68
CA LYS A 207 16.80 -20.05 -20.30
C LYS A 207 16.43 -18.97 -19.27
N SER A 208 17.32 -18.68 -18.31
CA SER A 208 17.11 -17.61 -17.31
C SER A 208 17.09 -16.24 -17.97
N GLN A 209 18.04 -15.97 -18.88
CA GLN A 209 18.14 -14.69 -19.58
C GLN A 209 16.95 -14.48 -20.53
N PHE A 210 16.55 -15.52 -21.25
CA PHE A 210 15.35 -15.48 -22.09
C PHE A 210 14.09 -15.17 -21.28
N PHE A 211 13.94 -15.78 -20.11
CA PHE A 211 12.79 -15.48 -19.24
C PHE A 211 12.82 -14.06 -18.68
N HIS A 212 13.99 -13.52 -18.33
CA HIS A 212 14.11 -12.10 -17.97
C HIS A 212 13.61 -11.19 -19.08
N LEU A 213 14.04 -11.43 -20.32
CA LEU A 213 13.62 -10.67 -21.48
C LEU A 213 12.11 -10.75 -21.67
N LEU A 214 11.54 -11.96 -21.54
CA LEU A 214 10.11 -12.19 -21.66
C LEU A 214 9.32 -11.47 -20.57
N HIS A 215 9.80 -11.50 -19.33
CA HIS A 215 9.14 -10.81 -18.21
C HIS A 215 9.11 -9.30 -18.43
N VAL A 216 10.25 -8.72 -18.84
CA VAL A 216 10.34 -7.30 -19.18
C VAL A 216 9.42 -6.98 -20.35
N PHE A 217 9.39 -7.81 -21.39
CA PHE A 217 8.53 -7.60 -22.56
C PHE A 217 7.04 -7.54 -22.21
N PHE A 218 6.56 -8.40 -21.31
CA PHE A 218 5.16 -8.36 -20.84
C PHE A 218 4.88 -7.29 -19.79
N LEU A 219 5.85 -6.86 -19.00
CA LEU A 219 5.60 -5.85 -17.98
C LEU A 219 5.74 -4.42 -18.52
N LEU A 220 6.67 -4.20 -19.45
CA LEU A 220 7.04 -2.88 -19.97
C LEU A 220 5.85 -2.10 -20.58
N PRO A 221 4.96 -2.69 -21.40
CA PRO A 221 3.81 -1.97 -21.92
C PRO A 221 2.90 -1.43 -20.81
N VAL A 222 2.68 -2.23 -19.76
CA VAL A 222 1.82 -1.87 -18.64
C VAL A 222 2.46 -0.79 -17.77
N LEU A 223 3.77 -0.89 -17.53
CA LEU A 223 4.53 0.16 -16.84
C LEU A 223 4.48 1.48 -17.62
N GLY A 224 4.60 1.42 -18.95
CA GLY A 224 4.47 2.58 -19.84
C GLY A 224 3.08 3.22 -19.75
N LEU A 225 2.02 2.40 -19.75
CA LEU A 225 0.64 2.87 -19.56
C LEU A 225 0.45 3.55 -18.20
N TRP A 226 0.89 2.93 -17.11
CA TRP A 226 0.80 3.53 -15.78
C TRP A 226 1.61 4.82 -15.66
N LEU A 227 2.79 4.89 -16.29
CA LEU A 227 3.59 6.11 -16.31
C LEU A 227 2.85 7.24 -17.06
N ALA A 228 2.28 6.94 -18.22
CA ALA A 228 1.51 7.92 -19.01
C ALA A 228 0.25 8.41 -18.28
N GLU A 229 -0.38 7.58 -17.45
CA GLU A 229 -1.50 7.97 -16.59
C GLU A 229 -1.07 8.62 -15.25
N GLY A 230 0.24 8.71 -15.02
CA GLY A 230 0.81 9.17 -13.75
C GLY A 230 0.43 8.29 -12.56
N GLU A 231 0.10 7.00 -12.79
CA GLU A 231 -0.24 6.00 -11.77
C GLU A 231 1.01 5.48 -11.05
N ARG A 232 1.61 6.36 -10.24
CA ARG A 232 2.79 6.06 -9.41
C ARG A 232 2.58 4.94 -8.39
N SER A 233 1.35 4.78 -7.86
CA SER A 233 1.08 3.82 -6.79
C SER A 233 1.30 2.38 -7.27
N SER A 234 0.85 2.06 -8.49
CA SER A 234 1.10 0.75 -9.12
C SER A 234 2.58 0.50 -9.40
N LEU A 235 3.31 1.53 -9.86
CA LEU A 235 4.75 1.44 -10.10
C LEU A 235 5.53 1.16 -8.79
N MET A 236 5.22 1.92 -7.74
CA MET A 236 5.79 1.70 -6.41
C MET A 236 5.47 0.30 -5.90
N TYR A 237 4.23 -0.16 -6.11
CA TYR A 237 3.79 -1.46 -5.63
C TYR A 237 4.53 -2.63 -6.29
N VAL A 238 4.70 -2.62 -7.60
CA VAL A 238 5.53 -3.58 -8.34
C VAL A 238 6.98 -3.54 -7.85
N GLY A 239 7.52 -2.34 -7.60
CA GLY A 239 8.86 -2.16 -7.04
C GLY A 239 9.01 -2.79 -5.64
N ILE A 240 8.09 -2.51 -4.72
CA ILE A 240 8.11 -3.04 -3.36
C ILE A 240 7.92 -4.56 -3.37
N ILE A 241 7.01 -5.12 -4.18
CA ILE A 241 6.88 -6.59 -4.36
C ILE A 241 8.24 -7.19 -4.74
N SER A 242 8.88 -6.63 -5.76
CA SER A 242 10.14 -7.14 -6.29
C SER A 242 11.23 -7.16 -5.23
N VAL A 243 11.35 -6.07 -4.46
CA VAL A 243 12.34 -5.93 -3.39
C VAL A 243 12.05 -6.89 -2.22
N VAL A 244 10.79 -7.00 -1.78
CA VAL A 244 10.38 -7.90 -0.69
C VAL A 244 10.65 -9.37 -1.06
N MET A 245 10.22 -9.77 -2.27
CA MET A 245 10.42 -11.13 -2.79
C MET A 245 11.91 -11.47 -2.87
N PHE A 246 12.72 -10.56 -3.41
CA PHE A 246 14.15 -10.74 -3.55
C PHE A 246 14.84 -10.85 -2.18
N GLY A 247 14.51 -9.97 -1.23
CA GLY A 247 15.06 -9.96 0.12
C GLY A 247 14.70 -11.19 0.96
N ALA A 248 13.51 -11.75 0.77
CA ALA A 248 13.05 -12.91 1.51
C ALA A 248 13.57 -14.26 0.96
N LEU A 249 13.83 -14.36 -0.34
CA LEU A 249 14.17 -15.64 -0.99
C LEU A 249 15.67 -15.80 -1.32
N VAL A 250 16.43 -14.73 -1.58
CA VAL A 250 17.84 -14.84 -2.04
C VAL A 250 18.85 -14.85 -0.90
N LYS A 251 18.58 -14.10 0.17
CA LYS A 251 19.27 -14.00 1.48
C LYS A 251 18.87 -12.63 2.05
N GLN A 252 18.85 -12.46 3.37
CA GLN A 252 18.65 -11.15 4.00
C GLN A 252 19.63 -10.14 3.39
N ILE A 253 19.12 -9.21 2.58
CA ILE A 253 19.94 -8.18 1.97
C ILE A 253 20.36 -7.26 3.11
N LEU A 254 21.63 -7.32 3.48
CA LEU A 254 22.24 -6.29 4.31
C LEU A 254 22.33 -5.04 3.43
N LEU A 255 21.43 -4.08 3.66
CA LEU A 255 21.44 -2.81 2.94
C LEU A 255 22.75 -2.08 3.25
N LYS A 256 23.66 -2.08 2.27
CA LYS A 256 24.80 -1.16 2.24
C LYS A 256 24.31 0.26 1.94
N LEU A 257 25.07 1.27 2.36
CA LEU A 257 24.74 2.69 2.18
C LEU A 257 24.27 3.05 0.76
N HIS A 258 24.89 2.50 -0.28
CA HIS A 258 24.48 2.77 -1.66
C HIS A 258 23.04 2.34 -1.98
N HIS A 259 22.52 1.28 -1.36
CA HIS A 259 21.11 0.90 -1.56
C HIS A 259 20.16 1.92 -0.94
N VAL A 260 20.51 2.45 0.23
CA VAL A 260 19.75 3.52 0.89
C VAL A 260 19.76 4.79 0.04
N VAL A 261 20.92 5.14 -0.52
CA VAL A 261 21.06 6.27 -1.46
C VAL A 261 20.18 6.07 -2.69
N VAL A 262 20.18 4.88 -3.29
CA VAL A 262 19.30 4.57 -4.45
C VAL A 262 17.82 4.65 -4.06
N LEU A 263 17.42 4.11 -2.91
CA LEU A 263 16.04 4.18 -2.44
C LEU A 263 15.60 5.64 -2.20
N LEU A 264 16.44 6.45 -1.57
CA LEU A 264 16.19 7.88 -1.36
C LEU A 264 16.08 8.62 -2.70
N PHE A 265 16.99 8.34 -3.64
CA PHE A 265 16.92 8.92 -4.98
C PHE A 265 15.61 8.56 -5.69
N CYS A 266 15.25 7.28 -5.73
CA CYS A 266 13.98 6.83 -6.29
C CYS A 266 12.79 7.50 -5.60
N PHE A 267 12.79 7.59 -4.27
CA PHE A 267 11.74 8.25 -3.50
C PHE A 267 11.60 9.73 -3.88
N CYS A 268 12.71 10.47 -3.95
CA CYS A 268 12.73 11.87 -4.39
C CYS A 268 12.19 12.02 -5.81
N THR A 269 12.62 11.17 -6.75
CA THR A 269 12.13 11.17 -8.13
C THR A 269 10.62 10.91 -8.18
N PHE A 270 10.12 9.90 -7.48
CA PHE A 270 8.68 9.59 -7.43
C PHE A 270 7.87 10.70 -6.75
N SER A 271 8.44 11.39 -5.76
CA SER A 271 7.81 12.55 -5.12
C SER A 271 7.65 13.70 -6.12
N ILE A 272 8.72 14.05 -6.83
CA ILE A 272 8.71 15.11 -7.86
C ILE A 272 7.74 14.78 -8.99
N LEU A 273 7.79 13.55 -9.52
CA LEU A 273 6.83 13.08 -10.53
C LEU A 273 5.38 13.16 -10.02
N GLY A 274 5.18 12.97 -8.72
CA GLY A 274 3.91 13.16 -8.04
C GLY A 274 3.32 14.57 -8.17
N HIS A 275 4.16 15.60 -8.02
CA HIS A 275 3.75 17.00 -8.17
C HIS A 275 3.43 17.34 -9.63
N TYR A 276 4.16 16.76 -10.58
CA TYR A 276 3.89 16.95 -12.01
C TYR A 276 2.79 16.08 -12.59
N ARG A 277 2.22 15.16 -11.81
CA ARG A 277 1.25 14.18 -12.28
C ARG A 277 0.10 14.80 -13.08
N TYR A 278 -0.50 15.86 -12.55
CA TYR A 278 -1.63 16.54 -13.21
C TYR A 278 -1.21 17.07 -14.59
N TRP A 279 -0.10 17.79 -14.64
CA TRP A 279 0.48 18.33 -15.87
C TRP A 279 0.88 17.23 -16.85
N LEU A 280 1.42 16.11 -16.38
CA LEU A 280 1.76 14.95 -17.22
C LEU A 280 0.49 14.38 -17.87
N THR A 281 -0.56 14.13 -17.09
CA THR A 281 -1.82 13.61 -17.64
C THR A 281 -2.48 14.58 -18.61
N ARG A 282 -2.38 15.89 -18.36
CA ARG A 282 -2.89 16.94 -19.24
C ARG A 282 -2.06 17.04 -20.52
N ALA A 283 -0.75 16.94 -20.42
CA ALA A 283 0.16 16.98 -21.56
C ALA A 283 -0.06 15.80 -22.50
N VAL A 284 -0.23 14.59 -21.94
CA VAL A 284 -0.58 13.39 -22.72
C VAL A 284 -1.96 13.55 -23.39
N ALA A 285 -2.95 14.06 -22.66
CA ALA A 285 -4.30 14.27 -23.20
C ALA A 285 -4.36 15.31 -24.31
N ASN A 286 -3.64 16.42 -24.15
CA ASN A 286 -3.64 17.54 -25.09
C ASN A 286 -2.56 17.41 -26.18
N LYS A 287 -1.69 16.40 -26.09
CA LYS A 287 -0.49 16.23 -26.92
C LYS A 287 0.44 17.46 -26.91
N ASP A 288 0.46 18.21 -25.79
CA ASP A 288 1.29 19.39 -25.60
C ASP A 288 2.07 19.30 -24.28
N PHE A 289 3.40 19.23 -24.38
CA PHE A 289 4.31 19.12 -23.24
C PHE A 289 4.86 20.47 -22.76
N SER A 290 4.47 21.58 -23.38
CA SER A 290 5.03 22.92 -23.10
C SER A 290 4.81 23.35 -21.64
N GLU A 291 3.61 23.17 -21.10
CA GLU A 291 3.28 23.46 -19.69
C GLU A 291 4.06 22.54 -18.73
N LEU A 292 4.25 21.27 -19.08
CA LEU A 292 5.02 20.33 -18.27
C LEU A 292 6.49 20.74 -18.19
N ILE A 293 7.10 21.10 -19.34
CA ILE A 293 8.49 21.54 -19.44
C ILE A 293 8.70 22.85 -18.66
N LYS A 294 7.80 23.83 -18.81
CA LYS A 294 7.80 25.07 -18.01
C LYS A 294 7.62 24.78 -16.51
N GLY A 295 6.88 23.74 -16.17
CA GLY A 295 6.78 23.26 -14.80
C GLY A 295 8.15 22.89 -14.23
N PHE A 296 8.93 22.10 -14.96
CA PHE A 296 10.25 21.61 -14.53
C PHE A 296 11.26 22.72 -14.18
N SER A 297 11.15 23.92 -14.76
CA SER A 297 12.00 25.06 -14.38
C SER A 297 11.67 25.67 -13.01
N HIS A 298 10.59 25.24 -12.34
CA HIS A 298 10.15 25.76 -11.04
C HIS A 298 10.10 24.69 -9.94
N ILE A 299 10.95 23.66 -10.00
CA ILE A 299 11.07 22.67 -8.92
C ILE A 299 11.43 23.38 -7.61
N LYS A 300 10.59 23.21 -6.59
CA LYS A 300 10.84 23.71 -5.23
C LYS A 300 11.43 22.58 -4.39
N LEU A 301 12.38 22.91 -3.51
CA LEU A 301 12.99 21.94 -2.59
C LEU A 301 11.94 21.15 -1.78
N GLY A 302 10.85 21.82 -1.37
CA GLY A 302 9.75 21.19 -0.63
C GLY A 302 9.00 20.09 -1.40
N TRP A 303 9.23 19.92 -2.71
CA TRP A 303 8.58 18.88 -3.53
C TRP A 303 9.22 17.51 -3.37
N ILE A 304 10.37 17.44 -2.69
CA ILE A 304 11.00 16.19 -2.25
C ILE A 304 10.10 15.45 -1.26
N PHE A 305 9.22 16.17 -0.55
CA PHE A 305 8.19 15.57 0.30
C PHE A 305 6.92 15.26 -0.51
N PRO A 306 6.42 14.01 -0.48
CA PRO A 306 5.20 13.66 -1.19
C PRO A 306 3.99 14.40 -0.63
N ALA A 307 3.29 15.15 -1.50
CA ALA A 307 1.99 15.76 -1.18
C ALA A 307 0.90 14.72 -0.84
N GLU A 308 1.17 13.43 -1.06
CA GLU A 308 0.26 12.34 -0.70
C GLU A 308 0.11 12.15 0.81
N PHE A 309 1.09 12.56 1.61
CA PHE A 309 1.02 12.42 3.06
C PHE A 309 0.05 13.43 3.66
N SER A 310 0.05 14.68 3.17
CA SER A 310 -0.88 15.71 3.66
C SER A 310 -2.35 15.43 3.29
N ALA A 311 -2.61 14.69 2.22
CA ALA A 311 -3.97 14.29 1.81
C ALA A 311 -4.65 13.34 2.82
N ILE A 312 -3.89 12.59 3.63
CA ILE A 312 -4.45 11.74 4.69
C ILE A 312 -4.93 12.56 5.86
N ASN A 313 -4.12 13.53 6.30
CA ASN A 313 -4.52 14.44 7.36
C ASN A 313 -5.77 15.24 6.96
N PHE A 314 -5.86 15.64 5.68
CA PHE A 314 -7.05 16.33 5.16
C PHE A 314 -8.36 15.58 5.43
N SER A 315 -8.39 14.26 5.25
CA SER A 315 -9.60 13.46 5.52
C SER A 315 -9.96 13.44 7.01
N LEU A 316 -8.98 13.38 7.90
CA LEU A 316 -9.21 13.39 9.35
C LEU A 316 -9.66 14.77 9.83
N THR A 317 -8.94 15.82 9.43
CA THR A 317 -9.27 17.23 9.72
C THR A 317 -10.65 17.60 9.20
N GLY A 318 -10.98 17.22 7.96
CA GLY A 318 -12.31 17.47 7.42
C GLY A 318 -13.40 16.65 8.13
N SER A 319 -13.10 15.45 8.64
CA SER A 319 -14.07 14.67 9.43
C SER A 319 -14.37 15.31 10.78
N ILE A 320 -13.34 15.85 11.44
CA ILE A 320 -13.48 16.61 12.69
C ILE A 320 -14.25 17.91 12.45
N PHE A 321 -13.92 18.65 11.40
CA PHE A 321 -14.60 19.91 11.05
C PHE A 321 -16.10 19.73 10.81
N LEU A 322 -16.50 18.64 10.15
CA LEU A 322 -17.90 18.40 9.81
C LEU A 322 -18.76 17.96 10.99
N ASP A 323 -18.15 17.58 12.12
CA ASP A 323 -18.79 17.20 13.39
C ASP A 323 -20.08 16.38 13.22
N ARG A 324 -19.98 15.27 12.48
CA ARG A 324 -21.14 14.44 12.13
C ARG A 324 -21.55 13.53 13.28
N PRO A 325 -22.82 13.13 13.36
CA PRO A 325 -23.22 12.01 14.19
C PRO A 325 -22.38 10.76 13.89
N LEU A 326 -21.98 10.05 14.95
CA LEU A 326 -21.17 8.85 14.82
C LEU A 326 -21.92 7.77 14.02
N LEU A 327 -21.23 7.15 13.07
CA LEU A 327 -21.79 6.07 12.26
C LEU A 327 -21.84 4.72 13.00
N LEU A 328 -21.21 4.60 14.17
CA LEU A 328 -21.24 3.40 15.03
C LEU A 328 -20.91 2.09 14.31
N GLY A 329 -20.03 2.15 13.31
CA GLY A 329 -19.55 1.00 12.56
C GLY A 329 -20.28 0.74 11.25
N GLU A 330 -21.26 1.58 10.88
CA GLU A 330 -22.01 1.44 9.63
C GLU A 330 -21.09 1.37 8.41
N SER A 331 -20.01 2.16 8.35
CA SER A 331 -19.10 2.13 7.19
C SER A 331 -18.38 0.78 7.05
N TYR A 332 -18.10 0.08 8.16
CA TYR A 332 -17.52 -1.26 8.16
C TYR A 332 -18.53 -2.30 7.68
N VAL A 333 -19.80 -2.19 8.06
CA VAL A 333 -20.86 -3.08 7.55
C VAL A 333 -21.10 -2.85 6.06
N GLN A 334 -21.15 -1.57 5.63
CA GLN A 334 -21.27 -1.20 4.22
C GLN A 334 -20.11 -1.74 3.37
N SER A 335 -18.93 -1.94 3.97
CA SER A 335 -17.77 -2.53 3.32
C SER A 335 -17.99 -3.97 2.85
N LEU A 336 -18.93 -4.72 3.43
CA LEU A 336 -19.28 -6.08 2.99
C LEU A 336 -19.92 -6.07 1.60
N TYR A 337 -20.83 -5.13 1.34
CA TYR A 337 -21.36 -4.89 -0.01
C TYR A 337 -20.24 -4.47 -0.97
N GLN A 338 -19.13 -3.95 -0.43
CA GLN A 338 -17.98 -3.55 -1.23
C GLN A 338 -17.07 -4.68 -1.70
N LEU A 339 -17.14 -5.87 -1.10
CA LEU A 339 -16.33 -7.04 -1.44
C LEU A 339 -16.46 -7.45 -2.90
N VAL A 340 -17.71 -7.60 -3.36
CA VAL A 340 -18.01 -8.04 -4.71
C VAL A 340 -17.65 -6.91 -5.69
N PRO A 341 -16.85 -7.18 -6.73
CA PRO A 341 -16.56 -6.21 -7.78
C PRO A 341 -17.84 -5.69 -8.41
N ARG A 342 -17.87 -4.39 -8.76
CA ARG A 342 -19.06 -3.77 -9.37
C ARG A 342 -19.53 -4.53 -10.62
N PHE A 343 -18.61 -5.13 -11.38
CA PHE A 343 -18.95 -5.83 -12.65
C PHE A 343 -19.84 -7.06 -12.45
N LEU A 344 -19.94 -7.59 -11.22
CA LEU A 344 -20.83 -8.70 -10.88
C LEU A 344 -22.22 -8.22 -10.39
N TYR A 345 -22.43 -6.92 -10.23
CA TYR A 345 -23.73 -6.34 -9.90
C TYR A 345 -24.51 -6.05 -11.19
N PHE A 346 -25.43 -6.95 -11.54
CA PHE A 346 -26.34 -6.75 -12.67
C PHE A 346 -27.50 -5.84 -12.26
N GLY A 347 -27.52 -4.60 -12.76
CA GLY A 347 -28.66 -3.68 -12.60
C GLY A 347 -28.81 -2.99 -11.23
N VAL A 348 -28.13 -3.43 -10.19
CA VAL A 348 -28.21 -2.82 -8.84
C VAL A 348 -27.14 -1.74 -8.66
N LYS A 349 -27.55 -0.52 -8.27
CA LYS A 349 -26.63 0.54 -7.87
C LYS A 349 -25.96 0.17 -6.55
N LYS A 350 -24.67 -0.12 -6.60
CA LYS A 350 -23.84 -0.34 -5.41
C LYS A 350 -23.83 0.94 -4.54
N PRO A 351 -24.00 0.84 -3.21
CA PRO A 351 -23.92 2.00 -2.33
C PRO A 351 -22.57 2.71 -2.49
N LEU A 352 -22.61 4.04 -2.32
CA LEU A 352 -21.41 4.86 -2.35
C LEU A 352 -20.50 4.49 -1.16
N ALA A 353 -19.18 4.49 -1.39
CA ALA A 353 -18.24 4.36 -0.28
C ALA A 353 -18.23 5.64 0.57
N LEU A 354 -17.84 5.52 1.84
CA LEU A 354 -17.66 6.67 2.73
C LEU A 354 -16.74 7.75 2.13
N SER A 355 -15.67 7.35 1.43
CA SER A 355 -14.79 8.29 0.73
C SER A 355 -15.49 9.06 -0.40
N GLN A 356 -16.52 8.47 -1.02
CA GLN A 356 -17.28 9.07 -2.10
C GLN A 356 -18.33 10.04 -1.57
N SER A 357 -19.01 9.71 -0.46
CA SER A 357 -19.91 10.66 0.22
C SER A 357 -19.13 11.84 0.78
N PHE A 358 -18.01 11.57 1.47
CA PHE A 358 -17.11 12.62 1.97
C PHE A 358 -16.63 13.55 0.85
N GLY A 359 -16.17 13.00 -0.28
CA GLY A 359 -15.78 13.81 -1.44
C GLY A 359 -16.91 14.66 -2.03
N GLY A 360 -18.15 14.15 -2.01
CA GLY A 360 -19.34 14.91 -2.43
C GLY A 360 -19.63 16.11 -1.54
N GLU A 361 -19.48 15.94 -0.23
CA GLU A 361 -19.71 17.02 0.74
C GLU A 361 -18.61 18.07 0.71
N VAL A 362 -17.33 17.65 0.65
CA VAL A 362 -16.23 18.59 0.44
C VAL A 362 -16.44 19.34 -0.87
N ARG A 363 -16.88 18.69 -1.95
CA ARG A 363 -17.21 19.38 -3.21
C ARG A 363 -18.29 20.43 -3.02
N ALA A 364 -19.38 20.11 -2.31
CA ALA A 364 -20.47 21.05 -2.05
C ALA A 364 -19.99 22.29 -1.29
N LEU A 365 -19.04 22.12 -0.36
CA LEU A 365 -18.46 23.20 0.44
C LEU A 365 -17.41 24.04 -0.29
N THR A 366 -16.90 23.57 -1.43
CA THR A 366 -15.69 24.13 -2.06
C THR A 366 -15.89 24.56 -3.50
N GLU A 367 -17.13 24.46 -4.00
CA GLU A 367 -17.55 24.80 -5.36
C GLU A 367 -16.67 24.16 -6.47
N PHE A 368 -15.94 23.10 -6.14
CA PHE A 368 -15.08 22.43 -7.12
C PHE A 368 -15.94 21.84 -8.24
N PRO A 369 -15.64 22.14 -9.52
CA PRO A 369 -16.54 21.81 -10.62
C PRO A 369 -16.63 20.29 -10.93
N GLN A 370 -15.74 19.47 -10.38
CA GLN A 370 -15.68 18.03 -10.68
C GLN A 370 -15.73 17.18 -9.41
N ASN A 371 -16.35 15.99 -9.50
CA ASN A 371 -16.23 14.96 -8.46
C ASN A 371 -14.77 14.53 -8.35
N PHE A 372 -14.09 14.93 -7.29
CA PHE A 372 -12.78 14.42 -6.96
C PHE A 372 -12.93 13.29 -5.94
N GLY A 373 -12.28 12.16 -6.20
CA GLY A 373 -12.16 11.10 -5.20
C GLY A 373 -11.23 11.60 -4.09
N VAL A 374 -11.79 11.92 -2.92
CA VAL A 374 -11.00 12.21 -1.73
C VAL A 374 -10.54 10.88 -1.15
N GLY A 375 -9.24 10.73 -0.92
CA GLY A 375 -8.73 9.61 -0.15
C GLY A 375 -9.26 9.71 1.27
N MET A 376 -9.77 8.60 1.82
CA MET A 376 -10.21 8.53 3.20
C MET A 376 -9.22 7.68 3.97
N SER A 377 -8.55 8.26 4.95
CA SER A 377 -7.63 7.49 5.79
C SER A 377 -8.41 6.56 6.74
N PRO A 378 -7.84 5.40 7.13
CA PRO A 378 -8.46 4.56 8.15
C PRO A 378 -8.66 5.27 9.49
N LEU A 379 -7.81 6.26 9.81
CA LEU A 379 -7.97 7.07 11.02
C LEU A 379 -9.21 7.94 10.94
N ALA A 380 -9.42 8.62 9.81
CA ALA A 380 -10.61 9.42 9.58
C ALA A 380 -11.88 8.55 9.61
N GLU A 381 -11.84 7.37 8.99
CA GLU A 381 -12.99 6.45 9.01
C GLU A 381 -13.26 5.92 10.43
N ALA A 382 -12.21 5.58 11.18
CA ALA A 382 -12.34 5.16 12.56
C ALA A 382 -12.95 6.25 13.45
N PHE A 383 -12.50 7.49 13.25
CA PHE A 383 -13.01 8.68 13.93
C PHE A 383 -14.50 8.91 13.64
N ILE A 384 -14.93 8.86 12.37
CA ILE A 384 -16.35 9.03 12.03
C ILE A 384 -17.24 7.95 12.65
N ASN A 385 -16.73 6.72 12.84
CA ASN A 385 -17.55 5.64 13.37
C ASN A 385 -17.61 5.64 14.91
N PHE A 386 -16.48 5.86 15.58
CA PHE A 386 -16.37 5.66 17.03
C PHE A 386 -15.50 6.72 17.71
N ASP A 387 -15.33 7.88 17.08
CA ASP A 387 -14.52 8.99 17.58
C ASP A 387 -13.05 8.55 17.85
N VAL A 388 -12.37 9.23 18.76
CA VAL A 388 -11.02 8.94 19.24
C VAL A 388 -10.83 7.48 19.65
N LEU A 389 -11.84 6.83 20.25
CA LEU A 389 -11.78 5.41 20.65
C LEU A 389 -11.67 4.48 19.43
N GLY A 390 -12.34 4.82 18.32
CA GLY A 390 -12.24 4.09 17.07
C GLY A 390 -10.82 4.03 16.54
N VAL A 391 -10.09 5.14 16.64
CA VAL A 391 -8.71 5.24 16.18
C VAL A 391 -7.80 4.26 16.93
N VAL A 392 -7.91 4.20 18.25
CA VAL A 392 -7.17 3.25 19.09
C VAL A 392 -7.51 1.81 18.68
N PHE A 393 -8.80 1.52 18.50
CA PHE A 393 -9.29 0.20 18.12
C PHE A 393 -8.75 -0.26 16.75
N VAL A 394 -8.84 0.58 15.71
CA VAL A 394 -8.35 0.24 14.37
C VAL A 394 -6.84 0.02 14.36
N ILE A 395 -6.07 0.83 15.11
CA ILE A 395 -4.62 0.62 15.23
C ILE A 395 -4.31 -0.70 15.96
N SER A 396 -5.08 -1.07 16.97
CA SER A 396 -4.92 -2.37 17.66
C SER A 396 -5.14 -3.55 16.70
N LEU A 397 -6.20 -3.50 15.88
CA LEU A 397 -6.49 -4.51 14.85
C LEU A 397 -5.37 -4.58 13.81
N TRP A 398 -4.80 -3.43 13.46
CA TRP A 398 -3.67 -3.35 12.54
C TRP A 398 -2.42 -4.06 13.11
N CYS A 399 -2.08 -3.81 14.37
CA CYS A 399 -0.99 -4.51 15.06
C CYS A 399 -1.25 -6.02 15.17
N LEU A 400 -2.51 -6.45 15.37
CA LEU A 400 -2.88 -7.87 15.31
C LEU A 400 -2.66 -8.48 13.93
N LEU A 401 -2.98 -7.77 12.84
CA LEU A 401 -2.72 -8.26 11.49
C LEU A 401 -1.23 -8.42 11.22
N ILE A 402 -0.40 -7.47 11.66
CA ILE A 402 1.07 -7.57 11.59
C ILE A 402 1.54 -8.84 12.30
N ARG A 403 0.99 -9.13 13.48
CA ARG A 403 1.31 -10.37 14.20
C ARG A 403 0.88 -11.62 13.43
N PHE A 404 -0.33 -11.66 12.88
CA PHE A 404 -0.82 -12.80 12.10
C PHE A 404 0.04 -13.04 10.85
N TYR A 405 0.44 -11.97 10.15
CA TYR A 405 1.36 -12.05 9.02
C TYR A 405 2.67 -12.74 9.42
N ARG A 406 3.25 -12.34 10.57
CA ARG A 406 4.48 -12.93 11.09
C ARG A 406 4.31 -14.43 11.35
N GLU A 407 3.23 -14.80 12.03
CA GLU A 407 2.92 -16.20 12.33
C GLU A 407 2.75 -17.02 11.03
N ALA A 408 2.11 -16.46 10.01
CA ALA A 408 1.98 -17.09 8.69
C ALA A 408 3.33 -17.29 7.98
N MET A 409 4.22 -16.29 8.01
CA MET A 409 5.58 -16.41 7.43
C MET A 409 6.47 -17.39 8.21
N SER A 410 6.22 -17.58 9.50
CA SER A 410 7.02 -18.46 10.35
C SER A 410 6.71 -19.95 10.21
N LYS A 411 5.60 -20.32 9.56
CA LYS A 411 5.19 -21.71 9.35
C LYS A 411 5.55 -22.16 7.92
N PRO A 412 6.71 -22.80 7.69
CA PRO A 412 7.07 -23.32 6.38
C PRO A 412 6.12 -24.46 6.00
N GLY A 413 5.47 -24.38 4.84
CA GLY A 413 4.67 -25.51 4.35
C GLY A 413 3.84 -25.24 3.11
N ASN A 414 3.32 -24.01 2.94
CA ASN A 414 2.49 -23.69 1.78
C ASN A 414 3.08 -22.52 0.96
N PRO A 415 3.72 -22.80 -0.20
CA PRO A 415 4.35 -21.77 -1.02
C PRO A 415 3.37 -20.74 -1.59
N ILE A 416 2.09 -21.11 -1.74
CA ILE A 416 1.05 -20.22 -2.26
C ILE A 416 0.59 -19.24 -1.19
N VAL A 417 0.51 -19.70 0.07
CA VAL A 417 0.32 -18.80 1.21
C VAL A 417 1.52 -17.85 1.30
N THR A 418 2.75 -18.33 1.07
CA THR A 418 3.93 -17.44 1.05
C THR A 418 3.83 -16.38 -0.05
N LEU A 419 3.46 -16.74 -1.28
CA LEU A 419 3.26 -15.78 -2.38
C LEU A 419 2.15 -14.76 -2.06
N PHE A 420 1.03 -15.22 -1.51
CA PHE A 420 -0.07 -14.35 -1.08
C PHE A 420 0.40 -13.31 -0.07
N VAL A 421 1.13 -13.78 0.95
CA VAL A 421 1.68 -12.95 2.00
C VAL A 421 2.68 -11.94 1.42
N PHE A 422 3.49 -12.31 0.41
CA PHE A 422 4.37 -11.36 -0.30
C PHE A 422 3.66 -10.34 -1.17
N VAL A 423 2.46 -10.64 -1.70
CA VAL A 423 1.64 -9.64 -2.39
C VAL A 423 0.96 -8.73 -1.37
N LEU A 424 0.47 -9.28 -0.25
CA LEU A 424 -0.14 -8.48 0.81
C LEU A 424 0.85 -7.54 1.51
N ALA A 425 2.12 -7.93 1.64
CA ALA A 425 3.08 -7.13 2.36
C ALA A 425 3.25 -5.70 1.81
N PRO A 426 3.47 -5.53 0.50
CA PRO A 426 3.47 -4.22 -0.15
C PRO A 426 2.15 -3.45 -0.01
N MET A 427 1.01 -4.11 0.30
CA MET A 427 -0.26 -3.40 0.51
C MET A 427 -0.29 -2.63 1.81
N SER A 428 0.49 -3.02 2.83
CA SER A 428 0.55 -2.24 4.08
C SER A 428 1.05 -0.82 3.89
N TRP A 429 1.82 -0.58 2.83
CA TRP A 429 2.18 0.78 2.43
C TRP A 429 0.93 1.64 2.19
N PHE A 430 -0.10 1.09 1.56
CA PHE A 430 -1.28 1.84 1.14
C PHE A 430 -2.42 1.81 2.13
N PHE A 431 -2.39 0.93 3.13
CA PHE A 431 -3.48 0.78 4.07
C PHE A 431 -3.77 2.06 4.85
N TYR A 432 -2.75 2.83 5.20
CA TYR A 432 -2.92 4.13 5.87
C TYR A 432 -3.56 5.22 5.01
N ARG A 433 -3.82 4.95 3.72
CA ARG A 433 -4.32 5.91 2.74
C ARG A 433 -5.74 5.60 2.22
N ILE A 434 -6.21 4.39 2.40
CA ILE A 434 -7.45 3.91 1.79
C ILE A 434 -8.50 3.62 2.86
N PRO A 435 -9.80 3.80 2.55
CA PRO A 435 -10.86 3.41 3.47
C PRO A 435 -10.90 1.89 3.63
N PHE A 436 -11.48 1.42 4.73
CA PHE A 436 -11.62 0.01 5.07
C PHE A 436 -12.34 -0.78 3.98
N SER A 437 -13.37 -0.20 3.35
CA SER A 437 -14.05 -0.83 2.20
C SER A 437 -13.11 -1.19 1.05
N THR A 438 -12.19 -0.30 0.71
CA THR A 438 -11.18 -0.52 -0.33
C THR A 438 -10.15 -1.54 0.14
N LEU A 439 -9.71 -1.46 1.40
CA LEU A 439 -8.80 -2.42 2.03
C LEU A 439 -9.35 -3.85 1.96
N LEU A 440 -10.58 -4.03 2.44
CA LEU A 440 -11.27 -5.31 2.48
C LEU A 440 -11.51 -5.85 1.06
N ASN A 441 -11.89 -4.99 0.12
CA ASN A 441 -12.02 -5.36 -1.29
C ASN A 441 -10.69 -5.86 -1.88
N TYR A 442 -9.56 -5.21 -1.56
CA TYR A 442 -8.24 -5.66 -1.98
C TYR A 442 -7.89 -7.03 -1.40
N PHE A 443 -8.10 -7.25 -0.09
CA PHE A 443 -7.86 -8.56 0.52
C PHE A 443 -8.67 -9.67 -0.15
N PHE A 444 -9.97 -9.43 -0.35
CA PHE A 444 -10.85 -10.40 -0.99
C PHE A 444 -10.42 -10.73 -2.42
N ARG A 445 -10.11 -9.71 -3.24
CA ARG A 445 -9.66 -9.94 -4.61
C ARG A 445 -8.32 -10.68 -4.67
N ASN A 446 -7.38 -10.33 -3.80
CA ASN A 446 -6.11 -11.06 -3.71
C ASN A 446 -6.32 -12.51 -3.28
N PHE A 447 -7.25 -12.76 -2.36
CA PHE A 447 -7.62 -14.12 -1.96
C PHE A 447 -8.22 -14.91 -3.13
N CYS A 448 -9.13 -14.32 -3.91
CA CYS A 448 -9.66 -14.96 -5.13
C CYS A 448 -8.56 -15.25 -6.16
N ILE A 449 -7.64 -14.31 -6.40
CA ILE A 449 -6.52 -14.51 -7.33
C ILE A 449 -5.55 -15.58 -6.80
N MET A 450 -5.31 -15.63 -5.49
CA MET A 450 -4.53 -16.72 -4.87
C MET A 450 -5.15 -18.09 -5.16
N ILE A 451 -6.46 -18.23 -5.00
CA ILE A 451 -7.17 -19.48 -5.34
C ILE A 451 -7.02 -19.79 -6.82
N PHE A 452 -7.18 -18.80 -7.71
CA PHE A 452 -6.97 -18.98 -9.14
C PHE A 452 -5.55 -19.46 -9.46
N VAL A 453 -4.52 -18.82 -8.90
CA VAL A 453 -3.11 -19.22 -9.05
C VAL A 453 -2.90 -20.64 -8.54
N PHE A 454 -3.45 -20.98 -7.37
CA PHE A 454 -3.38 -22.33 -6.81
C PHE A 454 -3.95 -23.37 -7.76
N LEU A 455 -5.14 -23.13 -8.30
CA LEU A 455 -5.78 -24.03 -9.24
C LEU A 455 -4.96 -24.19 -10.51
N VAL A 456 -4.45 -23.09 -11.09
CA VAL A 456 -3.63 -23.15 -12.31
C VAL A 456 -2.34 -23.93 -12.06
N VAL A 457 -1.66 -23.72 -10.93
CA VAL A 457 -0.47 -24.50 -10.56
C VAL A 457 -0.82 -25.99 -10.46
N LYS A 458 -1.92 -26.34 -9.79
CA LYS A 458 -2.33 -27.75 -9.60
C LYS A 458 -2.74 -28.44 -10.89
N VAL A 459 -3.50 -27.76 -11.74
CA VAL A 459 -3.83 -28.28 -13.08
C VAL A 459 -2.56 -28.45 -13.91
N GLY A 460 -1.65 -27.47 -13.86
CA GLY A 460 -0.35 -27.56 -14.53
C GLY A 460 0.49 -28.76 -14.07
N GLU A 461 0.59 -29.00 -12.75
CA GLU A 461 1.27 -30.19 -12.20
C GLU A 461 0.66 -31.49 -12.73
N HIS A 462 -0.67 -31.59 -12.73
CA HIS A 462 -1.38 -32.79 -13.20
C HIS A 462 -1.19 -33.06 -14.70
N LEU A 463 -1.27 -32.02 -15.54
CA LEU A 463 -1.08 -32.15 -16.99
C LEU A 463 0.33 -32.60 -17.34
N LEU A 464 1.34 -32.09 -16.63
CA LEU A 464 2.74 -32.46 -16.85
C LEU A 464 3.02 -33.90 -16.42
N GLU A 465 2.48 -34.34 -15.28
CA GLU A 465 2.60 -35.74 -14.83
C GLU A 465 1.94 -36.73 -15.79
N LYS A 466 0.82 -36.34 -16.40
CA LYS A 466 0.16 -37.15 -17.43
C LYS A 466 1.02 -37.26 -18.70
N SER A 467 1.63 -36.16 -19.14
CA SER A 467 2.50 -36.13 -20.32
C SER A 467 3.76 -36.99 -20.15
N GLU A 468 4.38 -36.97 -18.96
CA GLU A 468 5.55 -37.80 -18.66
C GLU A 468 5.22 -39.29 -18.70
N LYS A 469 4.02 -39.69 -18.25
CA LYS A 469 3.56 -41.09 -18.28
C LYS A 469 3.17 -41.62 -19.66
N THR A 470 2.85 -40.74 -20.62
CA THR A 470 2.50 -41.13 -21.99
C THR A 470 3.70 -41.24 -22.93
N HIS A 471 4.89 -40.82 -22.50
CA HIS A 471 6.13 -40.85 -23.29
C HIS A 471 7.17 -41.84 -22.76
N VAL A 472 6.81 -42.64 -21.75
CA VAL A 472 7.50 -43.85 -21.29
C VAL A 472 6.68 -45.04 -21.77
#